data_AF-A0A846ZYQ1-F1
#
_entry.id   AF-A0A846ZYQ1-F1
#
_cell.length_a   1.000
_cell.length_b   1.000
_cell.length_c   1.000
_cell.angle_alpha   90.00
_cell.angle_beta   90.00
_cell.angle_gamma   90.00
#
_symmetry.space_group_name_H-M   'P 1'
#
loop_
_entity.id
_entity.type
_entity.pdbx_description
1 polymer ?
#
loop_
_entity_poly.entity_id
_entity_poly.type
_entity_poly.pdbx_seq_one_letter_code
_entity_poly.pdbx_strand_id
1 'polypeptide(L)' 'KNEIDDALAIARLLRDDLEELIHKAVGWMLREVGKRNLNALTMFLDQHAADLPRTMLRYAIEKLPNPKRLHYMKKK' A
#
# COMPACT_ATOMS: atom_id res chain seq x y z
N LYS A 1 13.65 15.76 1.21
CA LYS A 1 14.50 14.69 1.80
C LYS A 1 13.56 13.86 2.68
N ASN A 2 13.33 12.59 2.33
CA ASN A 2 12.43 11.61 2.96
C ASN A 2 11.01 11.37 2.41
N GLU A 3 10.81 11.52 1.09
CA GLU A 3 9.51 11.34 0.41
C GLU A 3 8.85 9.96 0.63
N ILE A 4 9.64 8.89 0.77
CA ILE A 4 9.10 7.54 0.98
C ILE A 4 8.50 7.41 2.38
N ASP A 5 9.21 7.88 3.40
CA ASP A 5 8.73 7.76 4.78
C ASP A 5 7.50 8.64 4.99
N ASP A 6 7.46 9.82 4.38
CA ASP A 6 6.28 10.69 4.38
C ASP A 6 5.09 10.00 3.69
N ALA A 7 5.31 9.38 2.53
CA ALA A 7 4.27 8.62 1.82
C ALA A 7 3.73 7.46 2.67
N LEU A 8 4.61 6.70 3.34
CA LEU A 8 4.19 5.61 4.22
C LEU A 8 3.45 6.13 5.46
N ALA A 9 3.82 7.28 6.00
CA ALA A 9 3.12 7.93 7.10
C ALA A 9 1.71 8.38 6.69
N ILE A 10 1.58 9.02 5.52
CA ILE A 10 0.30 9.42 4.93
C ILE A 10 -0.59 8.20 4.70
N ALA A 11 -0.04 7.09 4.18
CA ALA A 11 -0.80 5.86 3.98
C ALA A 11 -1.38 5.28 5.27
N ARG A 12 -0.67 5.39 6.41
CA ARG A 12 -1.22 5.00 7.72
C ARG A 12 -2.32 5.94 8.17
N LEU A 13 -2.14 7.25 7.99
CA LEU A 13 -3.09 8.26 8.40
C LEU A 13 -4.42 8.14 7.66
N LEU A 14 -4.37 7.85 6.35
CA LEU A 14 -5.54 7.81 5.46
C LEU A 14 -6.12 6.41 5.26
N ARG A 15 -5.76 5.44 6.09
CA ARG A 15 -6.25 4.05 5.95
C ARG A 15 -7.72 3.88 6.34
N ASP A 16 -8.24 4.78 7.18
CA ASP A 16 -9.61 4.72 7.71
C ASP A 16 -10.50 5.84 7.11
N ASP A 17 -10.06 6.45 6.00
CA ASP A 17 -10.82 7.48 5.30
C ASP A 17 -12.12 6.88 4.74
N LEU A 18 -13.18 7.68 4.66
CA LEU A 18 -14.47 7.23 4.14
C LEU A 18 -14.53 7.31 2.61
N GLU A 19 -13.69 8.14 2.01
CA GLU A 19 -13.73 8.43 0.58
C GLU A 19 -12.94 7.40 -0.24
N GLU A 20 -13.63 6.70 -1.15
CA GLU A 20 -13.02 5.66 -1.97
C GLU A 20 -11.89 6.20 -2.87
N LEU A 21 -12.00 7.46 -3.31
CA LEU A 21 -10.98 8.12 -4.13
C LEU A 21 -9.67 8.32 -3.37
N ILE A 22 -9.73 8.58 -2.06
CA ILE A 22 -8.53 8.68 -1.21
C ILE A 22 -7.82 7.33 -1.17
N HIS A 23 -8.56 6.24 -1.00
CA HIS A 23 -7.98 4.90 -1.04
C HIS A 23 -7.31 4.55 -2.38
N LYS A 24 -7.88 5.01 -3.50
CA LYS A 24 -7.27 4.85 -4.83
C LYS A 24 -5.97 5.64 -4.94
N ALA A 25 -5.99 6.91 -4.54
CA ALA A 25 -4.82 7.79 -4.58
C ALA A 25 -3.68 7.25 -3.71
N VAL A 26 -3.97 6.87 -2.46
CA VAL A 26 -2.98 6.28 -1.54
C VAL A 26 -2.46 4.94 -2.07
N GLY A 27 -3.32 4.11 -2.66
CA GLY A 27 -2.91 2.86 -3.29
C GLY A 27 -1.94 3.07 -4.47
N TRP A 28 -2.18 4.09 -5.31
CA TRP A 28 -1.24 4.47 -6.36
C TRP A 28 0.08 5.03 -5.81
N MET A 29 0.02 5.85 -4.77
CA MET A 29 1.21 6.35 -4.09
C MET A 29 2.06 5.19 -3.54
N LEU A 30 1.46 4.20 -2.86
CA LEU A 30 2.15 3.00 -2.38
C LEU A 30 2.75 2.19 -3.54
N ARG A 31 2.07 2.13 -4.68
CA ARG A 31 2.60 1.50 -5.90
C ARG A 31 3.85 2.23 -6.41
N GLU A 32 3.87 3.56 -6.40
CA GLU A 32 5.07 4.34 -6.76
C GLU A 32 6.21 4.16 -5.75
N VAL A 33 5.89 4.04 -4.45
CA VAL A 33 6.88 3.65 -3.43
C VAL A 33 7.49 2.29 -3.79
N GLY A 34 6.68 1.29 -4.14
CA GLY A 34 7.16 -0.03 -4.54
C GLY A 34 8.04 -0.05 -5.78
N LYS A 35 7.81 0.85 -6.75
CA LYS A 35 8.68 1.00 -7.93
C LYS A 35 10.06 1.56 -7.57
N ARG A 36 10.12 2.46 -6.58
CA ARG A 36 11.37 3.10 -6.15
C ARG A 36 12.12 2.26 -5.11
N ASN A 37 11.41 1.66 -4.17
CA ASN A 37 11.93 0.85 -3.09
C ASN A 37 10.94 -0.26 -2.73
N LEU A 38 11.14 -1.43 -3.35
CA LEU A 38 10.30 -2.59 -3.12
C LEU A 38 10.36 -3.07 -1.66
N ASN A 39 11.52 -2.99 -1.01
CA ASN A 39 11.69 -3.44 0.38
C ASN A 39 10.85 -2.60 1.34
N ALA A 40 10.84 -1.27 1.15
CA ALA A 40 10.02 -0.36 1.96
C ALA A 40 8.52 -0.67 1.81
N LEU A 41 8.04 -0.90 0.57
CA LEU A 41 6.66 -1.29 0.33
C LEU A 41 6.34 -2.64 1.00
N THR A 42 7.17 -3.66 0.83
CA THR A 42 6.89 -4.98 1.41
C THR A 42 6.92 -4.97 2.92
N MET A 43 7.86 -4.25 3.55
CA MET A 43 7.90 -4.10 5.01
C MET A 43 6.63 -3.41 5.53
N PHE A 44 6.16 -2.36 4.84
CA PHE A 44 4.90 -1.70 5.17
C PHE A 44 3.69 -2.63 5.05
N LEU A 45 3.59 -3.36 3.93
CA LEU A 45 2.49 -4.30 3.70
C LEU A 45 2.53 -5.49 4.67
N ASP A 46 3.71 -5.97 5.05
CA ASP A 46 3.85 -7.06 6.02
C ASP A 46 3.26 -6.69 7.37
N GLN A 47 3.37 -5.42 7.77
CA GLN A 47 2.86 -4.88 9.02
C GLN A 47 1.39 -4.45 8.95
N HIS A 48 0.94 -3.89 7.82
CA HIS A 48 -0.34 -3.18 7.76
C HIS A 48 -1.38 -3.74 6.78
N ALA A 49 -1.03 -4.69 5.89
CA ALA A 49 -1.92 -5.10 4.79
C ALA A 49 -3.31 -5.59 5.24
N ALA A 50 -3.43 -6.21 6.41
CA ALA A 50 -4.72 -6.66 6.96
C ALA A 50 -5.68 -5.47 7.22
N ASP A 51 -5.12 -4.37 7.73
CA ASP A 51 -5.88 -3.17 8.10
C ASP A 51 -6.22 -2.30 6.89
N LEU A 52 -5.39 -2.32 5.82
CA LEU A 52 -5.58 -1.42 4.68
C LEU A 52 -6.89 -1.70 3.90
N PRO A 53 -7.68 -0.70 3.52
CA PRO A 53 -8.86 -0.87 2.68
C PRO A 53 -8.59 -1.72 1.43
N ARG A 54 -9.56 -2.56 1.03
CA ARG A 54 -9.38 -3.50 -0.08
C ARG A 54 -8.94 -2.79 -1.37
N THR A 55 -9.51 -1.63 -1.66
CA THR A 55 -9.15 -0.81 -2.82
C THR A 55 -7.69 -0.36 -2.75
N MET A 56 -7.27 0.22 -1.63
CA MET A 56 -5.90 0.68 -1.40
C MET A 56 -4.89 -0.46 -1.56
N LEU A 57 -5.15 -1.61 -0.92
CA LEU A 57 -4.27 -2.78 -0.99
C LEU A 57 -4.13 -3.30 -2.43
N ARG A 58 -5.23 -3.39 -3.18
CA ARG A 58 -5.22 -3.88 -4.57
C ARG A 58 -4.36 -3.01 -5.49
N TYR A 59 -4.41 -1.70 -5.33
CA TYR A 59 -3.58 -0.79 -6.11
C TYR A 59 -2.12 -0.84 -5.67
N ALA A 60 -1.85 -0.92 -4.37
CA ALA A 60 -0.48 -1.01 -3.84
C ALA A 60 0.26 -2.26 -4.37
N ILE A 61 -0.42 -3.40 -4.47
CA ILE A 61 0.18 -4.67 -4.92
C ILE A 61 0.12 -4.89 -6.42
N GLU A 62 -0.36 -3.91 -7.22
CA GLU A 62 -0.70 -4.14 -8.62
C GLU A 62 0.48 -4.66 -9.45
N LYS A 63 1.68 -4.15 -9.18
CA LYS A 63 2.92 -4.49 -9.90
C LYS A 63 3.72 -5.62 -9.23
N LEU A 64 3.24 -6.19 -8.13
CA LEU A 64 3.91 -7.33 -7.49
C LEU A 64 3.70 -8.61 -8.30
N PRO A 65 4.63 -9.58 -8.25
CA PRO A 65 4.43 -10.91 -8.81
C PRO A 65 3.19 -11.59 -8.21
N ASN A 66 2.51 -12.43 -9.00
CA ASN A 66 1.30 -13.13 -8.59
C ASN A 66 1.38 -13.83 -7.22
N PRO A 67 2.48 -14.55 -6.87
CA PRO A 67 2.59 -15.16 -5.54
C PRO A 67 2.52 -14.15 -4.40
N LYS A 68 3.18 -12.99 -4.54
CA LYS A 68 3.16 -11.92 -3.53
C LYS A 68 1.79 -11.24 -3.46
N ARG A 69 1.14 -11.03 -4.60
CA ARG A 69 -0.22 -10.49 -4.64
C ARG A 69 -1.21 -11.37 -3.87
N LEU A 70 -1.18 -12.67 -4.14
CA LEU A 70 -2.03 -13.64 -3.45
C LEU A 70 -1.71 -13.72 -1.96
N HIS A 71 -0.44 -13.63 -1.57
CA HIS A 71 -0.04 -13.56 -0.16
C HIS A 71 -0.73 -12.41 0.58
N TYR A 72 -0.62 -11.17 0.07
CA TYR A 72 -1.23 -10.02 0.73
C TYR A 72 -2.76 -10.01 0.64
N MET A 73 -3.34 -10.51 -0.45
CA MET A 73 -4.81 -10.64 -0.56
C MET A 73 -5.40 -11.66 0.43
N LYS A 74 -4.62 -12.64 0.89
CA LYS A 74 -5.04 -13.61 1.93
C LYS A 74 -4.88 -13.08 3.36
N LYS A 75 -4.08 -12.03 3.57
CA LYS A 75 -3.92 -11.35 4.86
C LYS A 75 -5.06 -10.38 5.17
N LYS A 76 -5.83 -9.99 4.15
CA LYS A 76 -7.03 -9.15 4.23
C LYS A 76 -8.25 -10.02 4.45
#